data_AF-A0A7S2H264-F1
#
_entry.id   AF-A0A7S2H264-F1
#
_cell.length_a   1.000
_cell.length_b   1.000
_cell.length_c   1.000
_cell.angle_alpha   90.00
_cell.angle_beta   90.00
_cell.angle_gamma   90.00
#
_symmetry.space_group_name_H-M   'P 1'
#
loop_
_entity.id
_entity.type
_entity.pdbx_description
1 polymer ?
#
loop_
_entity_poly.entity_id
_entity_poly.type
_entity_poly.pdbx_seq_one_letter_code
_entity_poly.pdbx_strand_id
1 'polypeptide(L)'
;ADPKIGAVCTREVASSQQSLEELGAQMLVGTWRYGDKRVGKYKICLTEWGQLRFDEQPLSMGRRAYGFLEPTDHWFQAILNYCDGEPVGTIRLVYVEEHAAILSNFRGVDQTEWQADLTSHKRRQALPTVLEMNMGSNEANAIEEEQEEEGEEVAKEEPKVRRPHNQPLRPKKAK
;
A
#
# COMPACT_ATOMS: atom_id res chain seq x y z
N ALA A 1 -38.01 -28.76 44.19
CA ALA A 1 -36.75 -28.08 43.85
C ALA A 1 -36.59 -28.18 42.34
N ASP A 2 -36.95 -27.12 41.63
CA ASP A 2 -36.99 -27.09 40.17
C ASP A 2 -35.66 -26.59 39.57
N PRO A 3 -35.12 -27.25 38.53
CA PRO A 3 -33.91 -26.80 37.88
C PRO A 3 -34.21 -25.67 36.89
N LYS A 4 -33.59 -24.51 37.14
CA LYS A 4 -33.48 -23.39 36.20
C LYS A 4 -32.63 -23.82 35.00
N ILE A 5 -33.25 -24.23 33.91
CA ILE A 5 -32.56 -24.46 32.63
C ILE A 5 -32.32 -23.09 31.99
N GLY A 6 -31.04 -22.77 31.82
CA GLY A 6 -30.54 -21.48 31.36
C GLY A 6 -31.03 -21.12 29.96
N ALA A 7 -31.27 -19.83 29.78
CA ALA A 7 -31.60 -19.22 28.50
C ALA A 7 -30.52 -19.53 27.47
N VAL A 8 -30.91 -20.27 26.43
CA VAL A 8 -30.14 -20.41 25.19
C VAL A 8 -30.20 -19.04 24.51
N CYS A 9 -29.10 -18.30 24.58
CA CYS A 9 -28.95 -17.06 23.85
C CYS A 9 -28.54 -17.41 22.41
N THR A 10 -29.52 -17.62 21.54
CA THR A 10 -29.30 -17.70 20.09
C THR A 10 -28.92 -16.31 19.58
N ARG A 11 -27.61 -16.09 19.39
CA ARG A 11 -27.10 -14.94 18.63
C ARG A 11 -27.32 -15.22 17.15
N GLU A 12 -28.46 -14.75 16.65
CA GLU A 12 -28.87 -14.85 15.25
C GLU A 12 -28.85 -13.45 14.62
N VAL A 13 -27.66 -12.87 14.37
CA VAL A 13 -27.53 -11.69 13.49
C VAL A 13 -26.08 -11.58 12.97
N ALA A 14 -25.75 -12.14 11.80
CA ALA A 14 -24.48 -11.85 11.10
C ALA A 14 -24.49 -12.17 9.59
N SER A 15 -25.65 -12.30 8.93
CA SER A 15 -25.67 -12.85 7.56
C SER A 15 -25.44 -11.84 6.43
N SER A 16 -25.54 -10.53 6.67
CA SER A 16 -25.49 -9.52 5.59
C SER A 16 -24.15 -8.78 5.50
N GLN A 17 -23.38 -8.68 6.59
CA GLN A 17 -22.07 -8.01 6.61
C GLN A 17 -20.98 -8.82 5.91
N GLN A 18 -21.11 -10.15 5.85
CA GLN A 18 -20.13 -11.04 5.21
C GLN A 18 -19.98 -10.76 3.70
N SER A 19 -21.06 -10.39 3.01
CA SER A 19 -21.04 -10.21 1.55
C SER A 19 -20.24 -8.98 1.09
N LEU A 20 -20.30 -7.87 1.84
CA LEU A 20 -19.59 -6.63 1.50
C LEU A 20 -18.10 -6.73 1.84
N GLU A 21 -17.79 -7.38 2.96
CA GLU A 21 -16.42 -7.68 3.38
C GLU A 21 -15.72 -8.62 2.38
N GLU A 22 -16.43 -9.64 1.89
CA GLU A 22 -15.92 -10.54 0.85
C GLU A 22 -15.64 -9.82 -0.47
N LEU A 23 -16.53 -8.92 -0.91
CA LEU A 23 -16.33 -8.14 -2.13
C LEU A 23 -15.15 -7.17 -1.98
N GLY A 24 -15.09 -6.46 -0.84
CA GLY A 24 -13.95 -5.59 -0.52
C GLY A 24 -12.64 -6.36 -0.52
N ALA A 25 -12.61 -7.53 0.12
CA ALA A 25 -11.41 -8.36 0.19
C ALA A 25 -10.89 -8.79 -1.18
N GLN A 26 -11.78 -9.17 -2.11
CA GLN A 26 -11.41 -9.52 -3.47
C GLN A 26 -10.77 -8.36 -4.23
N MET A 27 -11.26 -7.13 -4.03
CA MET A 27 -10.71 -5.95 -4.69
C MET A 27 -9.28 -5.64 -4.25
N LEU A 28 -8.93 -5.93 -3.00
CA LEU A 28 -7.56 -5.77 -2.49
C LEU A 28 -6.57 -6.77 -3.09
N VAL A 29 -7.01 -7.95 -3.55
CA VAL A 29 -6.10 -8.97 -4.08
C VAL A 29 -5.38 -8.49 -5.35
N GLY A 30 -4.05 -8.56 -5.33
CA GLY A 30 -3.22 -8.13 -6.45
C GLY A 30 -1.81 -7.72 -6.07
N THR A 31 -1.12 -7.11 -7.03
CA THR A 31 0.16 -6.44 -6.83
C THR A 31 -0.03 -4.95 -7.01
N TRP A 32 0.39 -4.19 -6.01
CA TRP A 32 0.17 -2.75 -5.89
C TRP A 32 1.51 -2.04 -5.80
N ARG A 33 1.55 -0.79 -6.28
CA ARG A 33 2.73 0.08 -6.24
C ARG A 33 2.36 1.37 -5.53
N TYR A 34 3.22 1.81 -4.60
CA TYR A 34 3.02 3.07 -3.89
C TYR A 34 3.25 4.25 -4.84
N GLY A 35 2.22 5.10 -5.01
CA GLY A 35 2.24 6.31 -5.84
C GLY A 35 2.72 6.10 -7.29
N ASP A 36 3.13 7.21 -7.92
CA ASP A 36 3.57 7.24 -9.32
C ASP A 36 5.07 7.03 -9.53
N LYS A 37 5.84 7.00 -8.44
CA LYS A 37 7.31 6.89 -8.48
C LYS A 37 7.73 5.42 -8.43
N ARG A 38 9.01 5.12 -8.73
CA ARG A 38 9.63 3.78 -8.54
C ARG A 38 9.81 3.43 -7.05
N VAL A 39 8.82 3.74 -6.23
CA VAL A 39 8.75 3.39 -4.81
C VAL A 39 8.23 1.95 -4.74
N GLY A 40 8.43 1.30 -3.60
CA GLY A 40 8.21 -0.14 -3.40
C GLY A 40 6.89 -0.70 -3.95
N LYS A 41 6.85 -2.03 -4.02
CA LYS A 41 5.63 -2.77 -4.39
C LYS A 41 5.28 -3.72 -3.25
N TYR A 42 3.99 -3.98 -3.11
CA TYR A 42 3.50 -5.02 -2.23
C TYR A 42 2.49 -5.89 -2.95
N LYS A 43 2.26 -7.08 -2.38
CA LYS A 43 1.32 -8.05 -2.88
C LYS A 43 0.31 -8.34 -1.78
N ILE A 44 -0.96 -8.41 -2.15
CA ILE A 44 -2.03 -8.90 -1.30
C ILE A 44 -2.56 -10.18 -1.93
N CYS A 45 -2.61 -11.26 -1.16
CA CYS A 45 -3.12 -12.56 -1.60
C CYS A 45 -4.18 -13.06 -0.64
N LEU A 46 -5.17 -13.79 -1.17
CA LEU A 46 -6.02 -14.65 -0.36
C LEU A 46 -5.26 -15.95 -0.06
N THR A 47 -5.20 -16.35 1.20
CA THR A 47 -4.58 -17.60 1.64
C THR A 47 -5.55 -18.78 1.44
N GLU A 48 -5.06 -20.01 1.60
CA GLU A 48 -5.89 -21.22 1.54
C GLU A 48 -7.00 -21.25 2.61
N TRP A 49 -6.82 -20.51 3.71
CA TRP A 49 -7.81 -20.37 4.78
C TRP A 49 -8.77 -19.20 4.58
N GLY A 50 -8.75 -18.54 3.41
CA GLY A 50 -9.61 -17.39 3.13
C GLY A 50 -9.18 -16.08 3.82
N GLN A 51 -8.00 -16.05 4.45
CA GLN A 51 -7.48 -14.84 5.08
C GLN A 51 -6.64 -14.02 4.09
N LEU A 52 -6.77 -12.70 4.11
CA LEU A 52 -5.91 -11.81 3.32
C LEU A 52 -4.53 -11.68 3.96
N ARG A 53 -3.48 -11.78 3.13
CA ARG A 53 -2.10 -11.59 3.54
C ARG A 53 -1.48 -10.43 2.77
N PHE A 54 -0.94 -9.46 3.51
CA PHE A 54 -0.10 -8.39 3.00
C PHE A 54 1.36 -8.84 2.97
N ASP A 55 2.07 -8.50 1.88
CA ASP A 55 3.46 -8.87 1.67
C ASP A 55 4.22 -7.77 0.93
N GLU A 56 5.10 -7.05 1.63
CA GLU A 56 5.93 -6.01 1.04
C GLU A 56 7.34 -6.51 0.79
N GLN A 57 7.76 -6.45 -0.48
CA GLN A 57 9.11 -6.75 -0.91
C GLN A 57 9.85 -5.45 -1.22
N PRO A 58 10.86 -5.08 -0.43
CA PRO A 58 11.67 -3.91 -0.73
C PRO A 58 12.39 -4.09 -2.08
N LEU A 59 12.56 -2.97 -2.81
CA LEU A 59 13.23 -2.96 -4.12
C LEU A 59 14.76 -3.13 -3.99
N SER A 60 15.32 -2.84 -2.81
CA SER A 60 16.75 -2.97 -2.47
C SER A 60 16.93 -4.00 -1.34
N MET A 61 18.14 -4.12 -0.77
CA MET A 61 18.50 -5.00 0.37
C MET A 61 17.76 -4.66 1.69
N GLY A 62 16.44 -4.47 1.66
CA GLY A 62 15.59 -4.28 2.83
C GLY A 62 15.05 -5.61 3.37
N ARG A 63 14.50 -5.57 4.58
CA ARG A 63 13.78 -6.70 5.18
C ARG A 63 12.35 -6.77 4.62
N ARG A 64 11.90 -7.98 4.30
CA ARG A 64 10.52 -8.25 3.88
C ARG A 64 9.59 -8.10 5.08
N ALA A 65 8.53 -7.31 4.93
CA ALA A 65 7.48 -7.14 5.93
C ALA A 65 6.20 -7.85 5.48
N TYR A 66 5.50 -8.51 6.39
CA TYR A 66 4.23 -9.17 6.09
C TYR A 66 3.29 -9.15 7.30
N GLY A 67 2.00 -9.34 7.03
CA GLY A 67 0.96 -9.43 8.05
C GLY A 67 -0.33 -9.98 7.48
N PHE A 68 -1.23 -10.41 8.36
CA PHE A 68 -2.56 -10.86 7.97
C PHE A 68 -3.56 -9.72 8.22
N LEU A 69 -4.36 -9.45 7.19
CA LEU A 69 -5.33 -8.37 7.17
C LEU A 69 -6.66 -8.87 7.75
N GLU A 70 -7.18 -8.13 8.71
CA GLU A 70 -8.47 -8.36 9.35
C GLU A 70 -9.40 -7.17 9.07
N PRO A 71 -10.70 -7.42 8.80
CA PRO A 71 -11.66 -6.34 8.65
C PRO A 71 -11.83 -5.59 9.97
N THR A 72 -11.80 -4.26 9.91
CA THR A 72 -12.03 -3.36 11.04
C THR A 72 -12.76 -2.13 10.50
N ASP A 73 -14.07 -2.07 10.77
CA ASP A 73 -14.98 -1.08 10.18
C ASP A 73 -14.95 -1.11 8.64
N HIS A 74 -14.40 -0.06 8.01
CA HIS A 74 -14.25 0.05 6.55
C HIS A 74 -12.81 -0.17 6.07
N TRP A 75 -11.91 -0.55 6.99
CA TRP A 75 -10.50 -0.81 6.70
C TRP A 75 -10.19 -2.30 6.84
N PHE A 76 -9.14 -2.72 6.16
CA PHE A 76 -8.43 -3.96 6.44
C PHE A 76 -7.15 -3.62 7.18
N GLN A 77 -6.96 -4.12 8.39
CA GLN A 77 -5.84 -3.79 9.26
C GLN A 77 -4.95 -5.00 9.52
N ALA A 78 -3.62 -4.81 9.56
CA ALA A 78 -2.66 -5.85 9.91
C ALA A 78 -1.56 -5.31 10.82
N ILE A 79 -1.08 -6.16 11.72
CA ILE A 79 0.22 -5.98 12.37
C ILE A 79 1.29 -6.55 11.44
N LEU A 80 2.27 -5.73 11.08
CA LEU A 80 3.36 -6.10 10.20
C LEU A 80 4.57 -6.56 11.01
N ASN A 81 5.17 -7.67 10.59
CA ASN A 81 6.39 -8.21 11.16
C ASN A 81 7.41 -8.50 10.05
N TYR A 82 8.69 -8.42 10.39
CA TYR A 82 9.76 -8.96 9.57
C TYR A 82 9.81 -10.49 9.65
N CYS A 83 10.61 -11.13 8.80
CA CYS A 83 10.77 -12.58 8.79
C CYS A 83 11.43 -13.17 10.05
N ASP A 84 12.12 -12.35 10.83
CA ASP A 84 12.68 -12.70 12.14
C ASP A 84 11.67 -12.55 13.29
N GLY A 85 10.45 -12.06 12.99
CA GLY A 85 9.39 -11.80 13.97
C GLY A 85 9.46 -10.43 14.64
N GLU A 86 10.43 -9.58 14.29
CA GLU A 86 10.49 -8.22 14.82
C GLU A 86 9.31 -7.38 14.28
N PRO A 87 8.59 -6.66 15.15
CA PRO A 87 7.44 -5.86 14.74
C PRO A 87 7.89 -4.62 13.94
N VAL A 88 7.18 -4.37 12.84
CA VAL A 88 7.41 -3.19 11.97
C VAL A 88 6.44 -2.07 12.34
N GLY A 89 5.18 -2.43 12.60
CA GLY A 89 4.12 -1.48 12.89
C GLY A 89 2.74 -2.03 12.53
N THR A 90 1.77 -1.14 12.39
CA THR A 90 0.41 -1.45 11.96
C THR A 90 0.13 -0.78 10.62
N ILE A 91 -0.51 -1.50 9.70
CA ILE A 91 -1.00 -0.95 8.44
C ILE A 91 -2.52 -1.09 8.38
N ARG A 92 -3.19 -0.10 7.78
CA ARG A 92 -4.59 -0.20 7.38
C ARG A 92 -4.74 0.15 5.91
N LEU A 93 -5.62 -0.58 5.23
CA LEU A 93 -5.85 -0.50 3.80
C LEU A 93 -7.35 -0.37 3.51
N VAL A 94 -7.72 0.48 2.57
CA VAL A 94 -9.08 0.55 2.04
C VAL A 94 -9.02 0.67 0.52
N TYR A 95 -9.87 -0.08 -0.18
CA TYR A 95 -10.02 0.06 -1.62
C TYR A 95 -10.97 1.21 -1.92
N VAL A 96 -10.53 2.14 -2.77
CA VAL A 96 -11.31 3.31 -3.21
C VAL A 96 -11.70 3.07 -4.67
N GLU A 97 -12.99 2.78 -4.88
CA GLU A 97 -13.53 2.39 -6.18
C GLU A 97 -13.39 3.49 -7.24
N GLU A 98 -13.65 4.75 -6.87
CA GLU A 98 -13.57 5.92 -7.77
C GLU A 98 -12.20 6.05 -8.46
N HIS A 99 -11.13 5.67 -7.76
CA HIS A 99 -9.76 5.79 -8.26
C HIS A 99 -9.15 4.45 -8.67
N ALA A 100 -9.90 3.35 -8.53
CA ALA A 100 -9.40 1.99 -8.65
C ALA A 100 -8.05 1.78 -7.93
N ALA A 101 -7.95 2.30 -6.71
CA ALA A 101 -6.72 2.42 -5.95
C ALA A 101 -6.88 1.91 -4.51
N ILE A 102 -5.77 1.54 -3.87
CA ILE A 102 -5.74 1.30 -2.42
C ILE A 102 -5.20 2.54 -1.74
N LEU A 103 -5.95 3.04 -0.77
CA LEU A 103 -5.44 4.02 0.17
C LEU A 103 -4.88 3.26 1.38
N SER A 104 -3.61 3.51 1.66
CA SER A 104 -2.84 2.80 2.69
C SER A 104 -2.33 3.80 3.72
N ASN A 105 -2.35 3.37 4.98
CA ASN A 105 -1.95 4.22 6.08
C ASN A 105 -1.19 3.38 7.12
N PHE A 106 -0.06 3.90 7.58
CA PHE A 106 0.90 3.14 8.38
C PHE A 106 1.20 3.85 9.70
N ARG A 107 1.41 3.06 10.76
CA ARG A 107 1.83 3.53 12.08
C ARG A 107 2.97 2.66 12.57
N GLY A 108 4.14 3.25 12.83
CA GLY A 108 5.29 2.54 13.39
C GLY A 108 5.02 2.05 14.83
N VAL A 109 5.81 1.07 15.31
CA VAL A 109 5.64 0.45 16.65
C VAL A 109 5.60 1.49 17.78
N ASP A 110 6.47 2.50 17.72
CA ASP A 110 6.59 3.54 18.75
C ASP A 110 5.81 4.83 18.42
N GLN A 111 4.98 4.80 17.37
CA GLN A 111 4.20 5.96 16.94
C GLN A 111 2.78 5.87 17.48
N THR A 112 2.32 6.95 18.13
CA THR A 112 0.92 7.07 18.57
C THR A 112 0.00 7.49 17.42
N GLU A 113 0.55 8.24 16.47
CA GLU A 113 -0.18 8.81 15.35
C GLU A 113 0.05 8.03 14.07
N TRP A 114 -0.98 7.98 13.24
CA TRP A 114 -0.91 7.46 11.89
C TRP A 114 -0.15 8.42 10.97
N GLN A 115 0.60 7.89 10.02
CA GLN A 115 1.29 8.68 9.00
C GLN A 115 0.29 9.27 7.98
N ALA A 116 0.78 9.99 6.97
CA ALA A 116 -0.05 10.45 5.86
C ALA A 116 -0.50 9.26 5.00
N ASP A 117 -1.67 9.40 4.38
CA ASP A 117 -2.21 8.40 3.48
C ASP A 117 -1.38 8.29 2.20
N LEU A 118 -1.17 7.05 1.76
CA LEU A 118 -0.45 6.71 0.54
C LEU A 118 -1.39 5.97 -0.41
N THR A 119 -1.59 6.54 -1.58
CA THR A 119 -2.34 5.91 -2.66
C THR A 119 -1.48 4.91 -3.41
N SER A 120 -2.02 3.74 -3.69
CA SER A 120 -1.37 2.68 -4.43
C SER A 120 -2.21 2.24 -5.62
N HIS A 121 -1.56 2.04 -6.75
CA HIS A 121 -2.23 1.64 -7.99
C HIS A 121 -1.92 0.19 -8.36
N LYS A 122 -2.93 -0.51 -8.88
CA LYS A 122 -2.79 -1.90 -9.31
C LYS A 122 -1.83 -1.95 -10.49
N ARG A 123 -0.82 -2.80 -10.43
CA ARG A 123 0.10 -2.99 -11.55
C ARG A 123 -0.71 -3.50 -12.74
N ARG A 124 -0.83 -2.69 -13.81
CA ARG A 124 -1.29 -3.20 -15.10
C ARG A 124 -0.33 -4.32 -15.49
N GLN A 125 -0.83 -5.56 -15.50
CA GLN A 125 -0.11 -6.62 -16.19
C GLN A 125 -0.09 -6.16 -17.65
N ALA A 126 1.10 -5.84 -18.17
CA ALA A 126 1.25 -5.74 -19.60
C ALA A 126 0.76 -7.10 -20.12
N LEU A 127 -0.38 -7.10 -20.83
CA LEU A 127 -0.77 -8.28 -21.57
C LEU A 127 0.45 -8.68 -22.39
N PRO A 128 0.86 -9.97 -22.40
CA PRO A 128 1.90 -10.37 -23.33
C PRO A 128 1.43 -9.92 -24.70
N THR A 129 2.21 -9.08 -25.36
CA THR A 129 1.96 -8.63 -26.72
C THR A 129 2.04 -9.87 -27.62
N VAL A 130 0.99 -10.68 -27.66
CA VAL A 130 0.82 -11.78 -28.60
C VAL A 130 0.12 -11.19 -29.83
N LEU A 131 0.79 -10.23 -30.46
CA LEU A 131 0.41 -9.68 -31.77
C LEU A 131 1.67 -9.24 -32.51
N GLU A 132 2.57 -10.18 -32.77
CA GLU A 132 3.41 -10.12 -33.98
C GLU A 132 3.53 -11.53 -34.55
N MET A 133 2.37 -12.13 -34.88
CA MET A 133 2.35 -13.14 -35.94
C MET A 133 2.34 -12.40 -37.27
N ASN A 134 3.54 -12.28 -37.84
CA ASN A 134 3.82 -12.56 -39.25
C ASN A 134 2.77 -12.08 -40.27
N MET A 135 2.86 -10.82 -40.70
CA MET A 135 2.34 -10.40 -42.01
C MET A 135 3.31 -9.45 -42.70
N GLY A 136 3.96 -10.00 -43.74
CA GLY A 136 4.12 -9.30 -45.00
C GLY A 136 5.23 -8.27 -45.08
N SER A 137 6.36 -8.71 -45.62
CA SER A 137 7.24 -7.91 -46.46
C SER A 137 6.44 -6.97 -47.37
N ASN A 138 6.72 -5.67 -47.32
CA ASN A 138 6.99 -4.91 -48.55
C ASN A 138 7.73 -3.60 -48.27
N GLU A 139 8.73 -3.42 -49.13
CA GLU A 139 9.58 -2.27 -49.39
C GLU A 139 8.98 -0.87 -49.18
N ALA A 140 9.87 -0.02 -48.67
CA ALA A 140 10.11 1.37 -49.05
C ALA A 140 8.92 2.35 -49.05
N ASN A 141 8.95 3.26 -48.07
CA ASN A 141 9.03 4.68 -48.41
C ASN A 141 9.70 5.45 -47.28
N ALA A 142 10.79 6.12 -47.67
CA ALA A 142 11.38 7.24 -46.94
C ALA A 142 10.39 8.41 -46.95
N ILE A 143 10.33 9.14 -45.84
CA ILE A 143 10.28 10.61 -45.80
C ILE A 143 10.87 11.00 -44.45
N GLU A 144 12.01 11.69 -44.54
CA GLU A 144 12.58 12.53 -43.50
C GLU A 144 11.62 13.70 -43.24
N GLU A 145 11.36 14.04 -41.99
CA GLU A 145 11.13 15.45 -41.66
C GLU A 145 11.59 15.70 -40.22
N GLU A 146 12.69 16.44 -40.16
CA GLU A 146 13.25 17.12 -39.02
C GLU A 146 12.22 18.13 -38.50
N GLN A 147 12.08 18.24 -37.18
CA GLN A 147 11.86 19.54 -36.56
C GLN A 147 12.30 19.51 -35.10
N GLU A 148 13.41 20.24 -34.92
CA GLU A 148 13.90 20.82 -33.70
C GLU A 148 12.78 21.58 -32.98
N GLU A 149 12.66 21.42 -31.67
CA GLU A 149 12.32 22.56 -30.82
C GLU A 149 13.13 22.45 -29.53
N GLU A 150 14.21 23.24 -29.53
CA GLU A 150 14.86 23.77 -28.34
C GLU A 150 13.82 24.51 -27.48
N GLY A 151 13.87 24.35 -26.16
CA GLY A 151 12.95 25.08 -25.31
C GLY A 151 13.14 24.90 -23.81
N GLU A 152 14.06 25.69 -23.27
CA GLU A 152 13.90 26.36 -21.98
C GLU A 152 14.38 25.64 -20.70
N GLU A 153 15.68 25.84 -20.47
CA GLU A 153 16.37 25.85 -19.18
C GLU A 153 15.74 26.88 -18.23
N VAL A 154 14.92 26.44 -17.26
CA VAL A 154 14.46 27.30 -16.16
C VAL A 154 15.37 27.14 -14.94
N ALA A 155 15.91 28.28 -14.55
CA ALA A 155 16.93 28.48 -13.55
C ALA A 155 16.57 28.01 -12.14
N LYS A 156 17.65 27.63 -11.45
CA LYS A 156 17.77 27.28 -10.04
C LYS A 156 17.37 28.47 -9.15
N GLU A 157 16.46 28.25 -8.21
CA GLU A 157 16.41 29.05 -6.97
C GLU A 157 16.61 28.13 -5.75
N GLU A 158 17.79 28.23 -5.16
CA GLU A 158 18.11 27.64 -3.86
C GLU A 158 17.51 28.52 -2.73
N PRO A 159 16.64 27.99 -1.85
CA PRO A 159 16.26 28.70 -0.63
C PRO A 159 17.39 28.62 0.41
N LYS A 160 18.05 29.77 0.61
CA LYS A 160 19.07 30.03 1.62
C LYS A 160 18.46 30.02 3.03
N VAL A 161 18.22 28.85 3.61
CA VAL A 161 17.73 28.72 5.00
C VAL A 161 18.89 28.93 5.97
N ARG A 162 19.00 30.16 6.49
CA ARG A 162 19.78 30.48 7.69
C ARG A 162 19.16 29.77 8.89
N ARG A 163 19.86 28.81 9.50
CA ARG A 163 19.52 28.34 10.86
C ARG A 163 20.37 29.09 11.88
N PRO A 164 19.75 29.67 12.92
CA PRO A 164 20.47 30.28 14.03
C PRO A 164 21.14 29.22 14.92
N HIS A 165 22.37 29.56 15.27
CA HIS A 165 23.23 28.94 16.26
C HIS A 165 22.55 28.93 17.64
N ASN A 166 22.10 27.77 18.11
CA ASN A 166 21.63 27.59 19.48
C ASN A 166 22.59 26.68 20.24
N GLN A 167 23.39 27.31 21.10
CA GLN A 167 24.27 26.62 22.05
C GLN A 167 23.47 26.02 23.22
N PRO A 168 23.98 24.95 23.85
CA PRO A 168 23.32 24.25 24.94
C PRO A 168 23.52 24.96 26.30
N LEU A 169 22.43 25.20 27.03
CA LEU A 169 22.49 25.53 28.45
C LEU A 169 22.42 24.26 29.31
N ARG A 170 23.44 24.12 30.17
CA ARG A 170 23.67 23.01 31.10
C ARG A 170 22.57 22.90 32.18
N PRO A 171 22.33 21.70 32.73
CA PRO A 171 21.42 21.51 33.86
C PRO A 171 22.03 22.00 35.19
N LYS A 172 21.23 22.72 35.98
CA LYS A 172 21.51 22.95 37.41
C LYS A 172 20.96 21.75 38.20
N LYS A 173 21.86 21.04 38.89
CA LYS A 173 21.50 20.09 39.95
C LYS A 173 20.96 20.88 41.15
N ALA A 174 19.79 20.52 41.66
CA ALA A 174 19.34 20.91 42.99
C ALA A 174 19.68 19.79 43.98
N LYS A 175 20.14 20.21 45.16
CA LYS A 175 20.49 19.39 46.32
C LYS A 175 19.25 18.86 47.02
#